data_AF-A0AB32UPW0-F1
#
_entry.id   AF-A0AB32UPW0-F1
#
_cell.length_a   1.000
_cell.length_b   1.000
_cell.length_c   1.000
_cell.angle_alpha   90.00
_cell.angle_beta   90.00
_cell.angle_gamma   90.00
#
_symmetry.space_group_name_H-M   'P 1'
#
loop_
_entity.id
_entity.type
_entity.pdbx_description
1 polymer ?
#
loop_
_entity_poly.entity_id
_entity_poly.type
_entity_poly.pdbx_seq_one_letter_code
_entity_poly.pdbx_strand_id
1 'polypeptide(L)'
;MVLSDDEIKRLFRIRKTVMQMLKDRGYFVGDFEITMTKAQFISKYGENMKREDLVINKTKRNDNSDQESELLVNVKEHSLVPEHQVLTNEEKKTLLQRYTVKETQLPRIQVSDPIARYYGLKRGQVVKIIRPSETAGRYVTYRYVV
;
A
#
# COMPACT_ATOMS: atom_id res chain seq x y z
N MET A 1 -8.41 -9.94 24.51
CA MET A 1 -9.27 -8.75 24.57
C MET A 1 -10.18 -8.84 23.36
N VAL A 2 -11.49 -8.88 23.57
CA VAL A 2 -12.47 -8.97 22.49
C VAL A 2 -12.42 -7.66 21.70
N LEU A 3 -12.35 -7.74 20.37
CA LEU A 3 -12.35 -6.56 19.51
C LEU A 3 -13.73 -5.89 19.52
N SER A 4 -13.78 -4.56 19.47
CA SER A 4 -15.04 -3.83 19.34
C SER A 4 -15.68 -4.06 17.96
N ASP A 5 -17.00 -3.93 17.87
CA ASP A 5 -17.72 -4.13 16.60
C ASP A 5 -17.24 -3.18 15.48
N ASP A 6 -16.80 -1.97 15.84
CA ASP A 6 -16.26 -1.00 14.90
C ASP A 6 -14.84 -1.35 14.43
N GLU A 7 -14.00 -1.93 15.31
CA GLU A 7 -12.72 -2.51 14.89
C GLU A 7 -12.93 -3.68 13.94
N ILE A 8 -13.90 -4.56 14.22
CA ILE A 8 -14.24 -5.69 13.34
C ILE A 8 -14.72 -5.17 11.98
N LYS A 9 -15.60 -4.17 11.94
CA LYS A 9 -16.03 -3.53 10.68
C LYS A 9 -14.85 -2.94 9.92
N ARG A 10 -13.92 -2.27 10.61
CA ARG A 10 -12.73 -1.67 10.00
C ARG A 10 -11.83 -2.75 9.39
N LEU A 11 -11.51 -3.80 10.15
CA LEU A 11 -10.69 -4.92 9.68
C LEU A 11 -11.33 -5.64 8.50
N PHE A 12 -12.64 -5.84 8.53
CA PHE A 12 -13.40 -6.42 7.42
C PHE A 12 -13.31 -5.56 6.15
N ARG A 13 -13.47 -4.23 6.28
CA ARG A 13 -13.34 -3.30 5.14
C ARG A 13 -11.92 -3.29 4.58
N ILE A 14 -10.90 -3.24 5.46
CA ILE A 14 -9.48 -3.30 5.05
C ILE A 14 -9.22 -4.58 4.28
N ARG A 15 -9.66 -5.74 4.79
CA ARG A 15 -9.51 -7.03 4.12
C ARG A 15 -10.13 -7.04 2.73
N LYS A 16 -11.34 -6.50 2.59
CA LYS A 16 -12.04 -6.44 1.31
C LYS A 16 -11.25 -5.60 0.29
N THR A 17 -10.73 -4.45 0.71
CA THR A 17 -9.89 -3.59 -0.13
C THR A 17 -8.58 -4.29 -0.53
N VAL A 18 -7.89 -4.94 0.42
CA VAL A 18 -6.64 -5.67 0.14
C VAL A 18 -6.88 -6.83 -0.83
N MET A 19 -7.95 -7.62 -0.65
CA MET A 19 -8.28 -8.71 -1.58
C MET A 19 -8.58 -8.22 -3.00
N GLN A 20 -9.29 -7.09 -3.13
CA GLN A 20 -9.54 -6.48 -4.44
C GLN A 20 -8.23 -5.98 -5.07
N MET A 21 -7.39 -5.29 -4.30
CA MET A 21 -6.10 -4.79 -4.78
C MET A 21 -5.19 -5.93 -5.26
N LEU A 22 -5.11 -7.03 -4.51
CA LEU A 22 -4.34 -8.21 -4.90
C LEU A 22 -4.87 -8.83 -6.20
N LYS A 23 -6.19 -8.90 -6.39
CA LYS A 23 -6.78 -9.36 -7.66
C LYS A 23 -6.39 -8.45 -8.83
N ASP A 24 -6.48 -7.13 -8.66
CA ASP A 24 -6.15 -6.15 -9.71
C ASP A 24 -4.65 -6.20 -10.10
N ARG A 25 -3.78 -6.57 -9.14
CA ARG A 25 -2.34 -6.80 -9.37
C ARG A 25 -2.01 -8.15 -10.00
N GLY A 26 -3.00 -9.00 -10.25
CA GLY A 26 -2.81 -10.32 -10.84
C GLY A 26 -2.41 -11.42 -9.85
N TYR A 27 -2.69 -11.25 -8.56
CA TYR A 27 -2.59 -12.33 -7.58
C TYR A 27 -3.77 -13.30 -7.68
N PHE A 28 -3.55 -14.54 -7.26
CA PHE A 28 -4.58 -15.57 -7.24
C PHE A 28 -5.55 -15.37 -6.05
N VAL A 29 -6.56 -14.53 -6.26
CA VAL A 29 -7.66 -14.27 -5.32
C VAL A 29 -8.94 -14.89 -5.85
N GLY A 30 -9.58 -15.75 -5.04
CA GLY A 30 -10.86 -16.36 -5.40
C GLY A 30 -12.01 -15.38 -5.24
N ASP A 31 -13.04 -15.46 -6.11
CA ASP A 31 -14.18 -14.54 -6.03
C ASP A 31 -14.94 -14.66 -4.70
N PHE A 32 -14.98 -15.84 -4.10
CA PHE A 32 -15.53 -16.08 -2.77
C PHE A 32 -14.80 -15.33 -1.65
N GLU A 33 -13.51 -14.98 -1.85
CA GLU A 33 -12.75 -14.21 -0.86
C GLU A 33 -13.10 -12.72 -0.89
N ILE A 34 -13.55 -12.23 -2.05
CA ILE A 34 -13.94 -10.83 -2.28
C ILE A 34 -15.39 -10.60 -1.86
N THR A 35 -16.27 -11.58 -2.12
CA THR A 35 -17.69 -11.52 -1.80
C THR A 35 -18.03 -12.02 -0.39
N MET A 36 -17.03 -12.41 0.40
CA MET A 36 -17.17 -12.84 1.79
C MET A 36 -17.95 -11.81 2.63
N THR A 37 -18.93 -12.28 3.39
CA THR A 37 -19.75 -11.43 4.28
C THR A 37 -19.06 -11.18 5.63
N LYS A 38 -19.48 -10.14 6.35
CA LYS A 38 -18.96 -9.84 7.71
C LYS A 38 -19.20 -11.01 8.67
N ALA A 39 -20.36 -11.67 8.59
CA ALA A 39 -20.68 -12.83 9.41
C ALA A 39 -19.72 -14.00 9.14
N GLN A 40 -19.44 -14.29 7.87
CA GLN A 40 -18.47 -15.30 7.47
C GLN A 40 -17.05 -14.94 7.92
N PHE A 41 -16.69 -13.66 7.89
CA PHE A 41 -15.41 -13.18 8.38
C PHE A 41 -15.24 -13.43 9.89
N ILE A 42 -16.26 -13.09 10.70
CA ILE A 42 -16.25 -13.37 12.15
C ILE A 42 -16.22 -14.89 12.41
N SER A 43 -17.01 -15.66 11.67
CA SER A 43 -17.04 -17.12 11.81
C SER A 43 -15.68 -17.76 11.50
N LYS A 44 -14.92 -17.21 10.55
CA LYS A 44 -13.63 -17.76 10.12
C LYS A 44 -12.49 -17.44 11.09
N TYR A 45 -12.41 -16.22 11.61
CA TYR A 45 -11.27 -15.76 12.43
C TYR A 45 -11.61 -15.59 13.93
N GLY A 46 -12.87 -15.72 14.32
CA GLY A 46 -13.34 -15.55 15.70
C GLY A 46 -13.46 -14.09 16.15
N GLU A 47 -13.99 -13.86 17.35
CA GLU A 47 -14.15 -12.52 17.92
C GLU A 47 -12.86 -11.96 18.56
N ASN A 48 -11.88 -12.84 18.84
CA ASN A 48 -10.58 -12.49 19.42
C ASN A 48 -9.46 -12.52 18.36
N MET A 49 -9.67 -11.95 17.19
CA MET A 49 -8.69 -11.97 16.09
C MET A 49 -7.39 -11.28 16.52
N LYS A 50 -6.24 -11.97 16.40
CA LYS A 50 -4.93 -11.32 16.52
C LYS A 50 -4.45 -10.85 15.15
N ARG A 51 -3.51 -9.90 15.13
CA ARG A 51 -2.92 -9.39 13.88
C ARG A 51 -2.25 -10.49 13.05
N GLU A 52 -1.71 -11.51 13.71
CA GLU A 52 -1.05 -12.66 13.10
C GLU A 52 -2.04 -13.53 12.31
N ASP A 53 -3.27 -13.68 12.80
CA ASP A 53 -4.33 -14.48 12.15
C ASP A 53 -4.83 -13.85 10.85
N LEU A 54 -4.50 -12.57 10.66
CA LEU A 54 -4.97 -11.71 9.58
C LEU A 54 -3.91 -11.52 8.48
N VAL A 55 -2.77 -12.23 8.55
CA VAL A 55 -1.75 -12.19 7.51
C VAL A 55 -2.29 -12.85 6.23
N ILE A 56 -2.25 -12.12 5.11
CA ILE A 56 -2.66 -12.64 3.81
C ILE A 56 -1.41 -13.04 3.03
N ASN A 57 -1.28 -14.33 2.73
CA ASN A 57 -0.25 -14.86 1.83
C ASN A 57 -0.91 -15.24 0.50
N LYS A 58 -0.53 -14.56 -0.58
CA LYS A 58 -1.03 -14.84 -1.94
C LYS A 58 0.10 -14.95 -2.94
N THR A 59 -0.04 -15.90 -3.86
CA THR A 59 0.87 -16.09 -5.00
C THR A 59 0.32 -15.38 -6.23
N LYS A 60 1.23 -14.92 -7.09
CA LYS A 60 0.88 -14.30 -8.37
C LYS A 60 0.51 -15.36 -9.40
N ARG A 61 -0.43 -15.07 -10.31
CA ARG A 61 -0.91 -16.06 -11.31
C ARG A 61 0.19 -16.56 -12.25
N ASN A 62 1.16 -15.70 -12.57
CA ASN A 62 2.17 -15.96 -13.59
C ASN A 62 3.60 -16.06 -13.02
N ASP A 63 3.77 -15.88 -11.72
CA ASP A 63 5.08 -15.94 -11.07
C ASP A 63 4.92 -16.47 -9.64
N ASN A 64 5.34 -17.71 -9.42
CA ASN A 64 5.25 -18.35 -8.11
C ASN A 64 6.33 -17.86 -7.12
N SER A 65 7.33 -17.10 -7.58
CA SER A 65 8.40 -16.55 -6.73
C SER A 65 7.98 -15.25 -6.02
N ASP A 66 7.02 -14.52 -6.57
CA ASP A 66 6.41 -13.33 -5.97
C ASP A 66 5.34 -13.76 -4.94
N GLN A 67 5.74 -14.01 -3.69
CA GLN A 67 4.84 -14.14 -2.55
C GLN A 67 4.77 -12.84 -1.76
N GLU A 68 3.60 -12.20 -1.75
CA GLU A 68 3.35 -11.03 -0.90
C GLU A 68 2.62 -11.46 0.37
N SER A 69 3.27 -11.19 1.52
CA SER A 69 2.64 -11.24 2.83
C SER A 69 2.17 -9.83 3.20
N GLU A 70 0.89 -9.54 2.98
CA GLU A 70 0.34 -8.22 3.30
C GLU A 70 -0.37 -8.26 4.65
N LEU A 71 0.06 -7.39 5.56
CA LEU A 71 -0.64 -7.15 6.83
C LEU A 71 -1.89 -6.33 6.56
N LEU A 72 -2.99 -6.66 7.24
CA LEU A 72 -4.27 -5.95 7.19
C LEU A 72 -4.22 -4.57 7.89
N VAL A 73 -3.24 -3.74 7.56
CA VAL A 73 -3.17 -2.35 7.99
C VAL A 73 -3.03 -1.48 6.75
N ASN A 74 -4.10 -0.74 6.43
CA ASN A 74 -4.05 0.26 5.37
C ASN A 74 -3.12 1.40 5.80
N VAL A 75 -1.83 1.28 5.46
CA VAL A 75 -0.80 2.29 5.77
C VAL A 75 -1.14 3.66 5.19
N LYS A 76 -1.94 3.74 4.12
CA LYS A 76 -2.36 5.00 3.50
C LYS A 76 -3.30 5.83 4.38
N GLU A 77 -4.12 5.21 5.23
CA GLU A 77 -5.14 5.91 6.03
C GLU A 77 -4.59 6.49 7.33
N HIS A 78 -3.31 6.29 7.63
CA HIS A 78 -2.70 6.81 8.86
C HIS A 78 -2.48 8.32 8.75
N SER A 79 -2.81 9.08 9.80
CA SER A 79 -2.69 10.55 9.82
C SER A 79 -1.27 11.07 9.53
N LEU A 80 -0.24 10.32 9.94
CA LEU A 80 1.16 10.65 9.69
C LEU A 80 1.65 10.29 8.28
N VAL A 81 0.85 9.59 7.47
CA VAL A 81 1.25 9.20 6.12
C VAL A 81 0.72 10.21 5.11
N PRO A 82 1.62 10.95 4.42
CA PRO A 82 1.22 11.94 3.42
C PRO A 82 0.71 11.28 2.12
N GLU A 83 0.22 12.12 1.20
CA GLU A 83 -0.22 11.65 -0.10
C GLU A 83 0.98 11.34 -1.01
N HIS A 84 0.93 10.19 -1.69
CA HIS A 84 1.97 9.72 -2.59
C HIS A 84 1.40 9.53 -4.00
N GLN A 85 2.07 10.12 -5.00
CA GLN A 85 1.74 10.01 -6.42
C GLN A 85 2.94 9.49 -7.18
N VAL A 86 2.78 8.36 -7.88
CA VAL A 86 3.83 7.80 -8.74
C VAL A 86 3.94 8.65 -10.00
N LEU A 87 5.15 9.10 -10.33
CA LEU A 87 5.39 9.87 -11.54
C LEU A 87 5.57 8.96 -12.75
N THR A 88 5.06 9.41 -13.89
CA THR A 88 5.37 8.85 -15.21
C THR A 88 6.82 9.16 -15.61
N ASN A 89 7.32 8.44 -16.62
CA ASN A 89 8.67 8.67 -17.15
C ASN A 89 8.84 10.09 -17.72
N GLU A 90 7.79 10.66 -18.30
CA GLU A 90 7.78 12.02 -18.86
C GLU A 90 7.82 13.08 -17.76
N GLU A 91 7.00 12.93 -16.71
CA GLU A 91 7.02 13.81 -15.54
C GLU A 91 8.37 13.74 -14.81
N LYS A 92 8.93 12.52 -14.67
CA LYS A 92 10.26 12.31 -14.11
C LYS A 92 11.32 13.06 -14.92
N LYS A 93 11.32 12.94 -16.26
CA LYS A 93 12.27 13.65 -17.13
C LYS A 93 12.13 15.17 -16.98
N THR A 94 10.90 15.67 -16.95
CA THR A 94 10.58 17.09 -16.77
C THR A 94 11.07 17.62 -15.42
N LEU A 95 10.90 16.83 -14.34
CA LEU A 95 11.38 17.15 -13.01
C LEU A 95 12.91 17.30 -12.98
N LEU A 96 13.62 16.31 -13.51
CA LEU A 96 15.09 16.31 -13.53
C LEU A 96 15.65 17.48 -14.35
N GLN A 97 15.01 17.81 -15.47
CA GLN A 97 15.36 18.97 -16.29
C GLN A 97 15.10 20.29 -15.55
N ARG A 98 13.91 20.46 -14.95
CA ARG A 98 13.54 21.69 -14.23
C ARG A 98 14.51 22.02 -13.10
N TYR A 99 14.90 21.01 -12.32
CA TYR A 99 15.81 21.21 -11.19
C TYR A 99 17.28 21.03 -11.57
N THR A 100 17.58 20.62 -12.82
CA THR A 100 18.93 20.34 -13.31
C THR A 100 19.69 19.37 -12.38
N VAL A 101 19.01 18.30 -11.97
CA VAL A 101 19.54 17.26 -11.07
C VAL A 101 19.52 15.89 -11.73
N LYS A 102 20.42 15.01 -11.31
CA LYS A 102 20.43 13.58 -11.65
C LYS A 102 19.52 12.81 -10.71
N GLU A 103 19.02 11.67 -11.16
CA GLU A 103 18.16 10.77 -10.38
C GLU A 103 18.79 10.37 -9.03
N THR A 104 20.11 10.15 -9.02
CA THR A 104 20.87 9.74 -7.85
C THR A 104 21.00 10.81 -6.77
N GLN A 105 20.74 12.07 -7.12
CA GLN A 105 20.78 13.22 -6.21
C GLN A 105 19.44 13.44 -5.49
N LEU A 106 18.38 12.77 -5.93
CA LEU A 106 17.09 12.81 -5.23
C LEU A 106 17.18 11.99 -3.93
N PRO A 107 16.48 12.42 -2.86
CA PRO A 107 16.33 11.61 -1.66
C PRO A 107 15.77 10.23 -1.99
N ARG A 108 16.21 9.20 -1.27
CA ARG A 108 15.90 7.81 -1.61
C ARG A 108 14.74 7.26 -0.78
N ILE A 109 13.99 6.32 -1.38
CA ILE A 109 13.02 5.47 -0.70
C ILE A 109 13.33 4.02 -1.05
N GLN A 110 13.36 3.14 -0.04
CA GLN A 110 13.66 1.73 -0.25
C GLN A 110 12.46 0.99 -0.85
N VAL A 111 12.68 -0.01 -1.70
CA VAL A 111 11.60 -0.91 -2.17
C VAL A 111 10.89 -1.60 -1.00
N SER A 112 11.59 -1.86 0.09
CA SER A 112 11.04 -2.48 1.31
C SER A 112 10.12 -1.56 2.12
N ASP A 113 10.11 -0.26 1.84
CA ASP A 113 9.25 0.70 2.53
C ASP A 113 7.77 0.28 2.41
N PRO A 114 6.96 0.35 3.49
CA PRO A 114 5.56 -0.03 3.43
C PRO A 114 4.76 0.70 2.34
N ILE A 115 5.06 1.97 2.07
CA ILE A 115 4.41 2.73 1.00
C ILE A 115 4.92 2.30 -0.37
N ALA A 116 6.21 2.02 -0.50
CA ALA A 116 6.75 1.50 -1.75
C ALA A 116 6.12 0.16 -2.13
N ARG A 117 5.98 -0.77 -1.17
CA ARG A 117 5.25 -2.04 -1.33
C ARG A 117 3.77 -1.81 -1.62
N TYR A 118 3.13 -0.91 -0.89
CA TYR A 118 1.72 -0.57 -1.09
C TYR A 118 1.45 0.02 -2.48
N TYR A 119 2.37 0.71 -3.14
CA TYR A 119 2.19 1.17 -4.52
C TYR A 119 2.82 0.25 -5.57
N GLY A 120 3.50 -0.83 -5.16
CA GLY A 120 4.23 -1.72 -6.05
C GLY A 120 5.37 -1.01 -6.79
N LEU A 121 6.03 -0.07 -6.11
CA LEU A 121 7.10 0.74 -6.72
C LEU A 121 8.29 -0.13 -7.10
N LYS A 122 8.85 0.14 -8.27
CA LYS A 122 10.06 -0.52 -8.79
C LYS A 122 11.25 0.42 -8.71
N ARG A 123 12.45 -0.16 -8.59
CA ARG A 123 13.72 0.56 -8.66
C ARG A 123 13.77 1.44 -9.91
N GLY A 124 14.23 2.68 -9.74
CA GLY A 124 14.29 3.65 -10.83
C GLY A 124 13.07 4.55 -10.98
N GLN A 125 11.95 4.26 -10.29
CA GLN A 125 10.80 5.15 -10.28
C GLN A 125 11.00 6.33 -9.32
N VAL A 126 10.20 7.38 -9.52
CA VAL A 126 10.16 8.55 -8.64
C VAL A 126 8.74 8.73 -8.12
N VAL A 127 8.62 8.94 -6.81
CA VAL A 127 7.35 9.24 -6.16
C VAL A 127 7.33 10.70 -5.71
N LYS A 128 6.24 11.39 -6.02
CA LYS A 128 5.91 12.72 -5.50
C LYS A 128 5.16 12.56 -4.19
N ILE A 129 5.61 13.27 -3.17
CA ILE A 129 5.04 13.24 -1.83
C ILE A 129 4.50 14.63 -1.52
N ILE A 130 3.22 14.70 -1.19
CA ILE A 130 2.52 15.94 -0.86
C ILE A 130 2.13 15.87 0.61
N ARG A 131 2.72 16.74 1.43
CA ARG A 131 2.43 16.83 2.86
C ARG A 131 1.87 18.20 3.23
N PRO A 132 0.96 18.29 4.22
CA PRO A 132 0.57 19.57 4.77
C PRO A 132 1.79 20.26 5.40
N SER A 133 1.85 21.58 5.27
CA SER A 133 2.89 22.42 5.87
C SER A 133 2.23 23.60 6.56
N GLU A 134 2.61 23.87 7.80
CA GLU A 134 2.04 24.97 8.58
C GLU A 134 2.38 26.34 7.97
N THR A 135 3.57 26.46 7.37
CA THR A 135 4.05 27.74 6.80
C THR A 135 3.60 27.96 5.36
N ALA A 136 3.66 26.92 4.53
CA ALA A 136 3.44 27.01 3.08
C ALA A 136 2.09 26.43 2.63
N GLY A 137 1.26 25.95 3.56
CA GLY A 137 0.05 25.18 3.30
C GLY A 137 0.34 23.76 2.82
N ARG A 138 1.09 23.61 1.73
CA ARG A 138 1.52 22.32 1.18
C ARG A 138 3.00 22.31 0.86
N TYR A 139 3.68 21.23 1.23
CA TYR A 139 5.07 20.99 0.87
C TYR A 139 5.15 19.76 -0.04
N VAL A 140 5.82 19.92 -1.17
CA VAL A 140 6.02 18.86 -2.17
C VAL A 140 7.47 18.43 -2.17
N THR A 141 7.71 17.12 -2.10
CA THR A 141 9.04 16.54 -2.25
C THR A 141 9.01 15.32 -3.16
N TYR A 142 10.17 14.92 -3.66
CA TYR A 142 10.31 13.82 -4.61
C TYR A 142 11.33 12.82 -4.07
N ARG A 143 11.02 11.53 -4.16
CA ARG A 143 11.94 10.46 -3.75
C ARG A 143 12.18 9.45 -4.86
N TYR A 144 13.43 9.04 -5.02
CA TYR A 144 13.88 8.04 -5.96
C TYR A 144 13.89 6.65 -5.32
N VAL A 145 13.29 5.67 -5.99
CA VAL A 145 13.13 4.31 -5.48
C VAL A 145 14.41 3.51 -5.71
N VAL A 146 14.99 2.98 -4.63
CA VAL A 146 16.21 2.13 -4.61
C VAL A 146 15.95 0.77 -3.99
#